data_AF-A0A536YXT2-F1
#
_entry.id   AF-A0A536YXT2-F1
#
_cell.length_a   1.000
_cell.length_b   1.000
_cell.length_c   1.000
_cell.angle_alpha   90.00
_cell.angle_beta   90.00
_cell.angle_gamma   90.00
#
_symmetry.space_group_name_H-M   'P 1'
#
loop_
_entity.id
_entity.type
_entity.pdbx_description
1 polymer ?
#
loop_
_entity_poly.entity_id
_entity_poly.type
_entity_poly.pdbx_seq_one_letter_code
_entity_poly.pdbx_strand_id
1 'polypeptide(L)'
;MGDLSLVRALGRGNIPVAVTTSERQSKVGFSRYCVAVVPTPSWVDDPEAALAAVIAWSEQQREPPVLFYQGDHDLLAASRGRERMAGHLRCVLPPAELVENLVDKQRFAAFAERRKLPVPLTRTLCRGK
;
A
#
# COMPACT_ATOMS: atom_id res chain seq x y z
N MET A 1 -1.11 7.68 0.46
CA MET A 1 -0.46 6.83 -0.54
C MET A 1 -0.55 7.52 -1.90
N GLY A 2 0.55 7.53 -2.66
CA GLY A 2 0.71 8.33 -3.88
C GLY A 2 1.81 9.37 -3.73
N ASP A 3 3.02 9.01 -4.12
CA ASP A 3 4.18 9.90 -4.17
C ASP A 3 4.22 10.66 -5.51
N LEU A 4 4.91 11.80 -5.51
CA LEU A 4 4.96 12.68 -6.67
C LEU A 4 5.62 12.03 -7.90
N SER A 5 6.56 11.11 -7.70
CA SER A 5 7.26 10.39 -8.78
C SER A 5 6.31 9.43 -9.47
N LEU A 6 5.55 8.61 -8.72
CA LEU A 6 4.54 7.72 -9.27
C LEU A 6 3.44 8.50 -10.01
N VAL A 7 2.88 9.53 -9.39
CA VAL A 7 1.83 10.37 -10.00
C VAL A 7 2.31 10.98 -11.31
N ARG A 8 3.55 11.48 -11.36
CA ARG A 8 4.12 12.06 -12.59
C ARG A 8 4.45 11.00 -13.65
N ALA A 9 4.89 9.81 -13.26
CA ALA A 9 5.20 8.73 -14.20
C ALA A 9 3.93 8.27 -14.92
N LEU A 10 2.87 7.96 -14.16
CA LEU A 10 1.56 7.56 -14.70
C LEU A 10 0.91 8.69 -15.51
N GLY A 11 0.92 9.92 -14.98
CA GLY A 11 0.32 11.07 -15.64
C GLY A 11 0.98 11.44 -16.97
N ARG A 12 2.30 11.25 -17.12
CA ARG A 12 2.98 11.41 -18.42
C ARG A 12 2.55 10.36 -19.44
N GLY A 13 2.10 9.19 -18.98
CA GLY A 13 1.48 8.16 -19.80
C GLY A 13 -0.02 8.38 -20.06
N ASN A 14 -0.57 9.54 -19.71
CA ASN A 14 -2.00 9.86 -19.79
C ASN A 14 -2.92 8.91 -19.00
N ILE A 15 -2.39 8.29 -17.94
CA ILE A 15 -3.18 7.48 -17.01
C ILE A 15 -3.74 8.42 -15.93
N PRO A 16 -5.07 8.53 -15.74
CA PRO A 16 -5.65 9.34 -14.68
C PRO A 16 -5.26 8.81 -13.30
N VAL A 17 -4.80 9.69 -12.40
CA VAL A 17 -4.34 9.30 -11.06
C VAL A 17 -5.16 9.98 -9.97
N ALA A 18 -5.74 9.18 -9.09
CA ALA A 18 -6.30 9.64 -7.83
C ALA A 18 -5.30 9.38 -6.69
N VAL A 19 -5.12 10.35 -5.79
CA VAL A 19 -4.18 10.26 -4.65
C VAL A 19 -4.96 10.06 -3.36
N THR A 20 -4.60 9.07 -2.55
CA THR A 20 -5.24 8.84 -1.25
C THR A 20 -4.41 9.47 -0.14
N THR A 21 -5.02 10.22 0.77
CA THR A 21 -4.25 10.96 1.79
C THR A 21 -5.07 11.24 3.05
N SER A 22 -4.41 11.14 4.20
CA SER A 22 -4.90 11.65 5.49
C SER A 22 -4.58 13.13 5.71
N GLU A 23 -3.66 13.69 4.93
CA GLU A 23 -3.30 15.09 4.99
C GLU A 23 -4.32 15.95 4.25
N ARG A 24 -4.87 16.98 4.92
CA ARG A 24 -5.81 17.95 4.33
C ARG A 24 -5.22 18.73 3.15
N GLN A 25 -3.90 18.96 3.15
CA GLN A 25 -3.19 19.72 2.11
C GLN A 25 -1.99 18.93 1.59
N SER A 26 -2.24 17.71 1.11
CA SER A 26 -1.18 16.90 0.51
C SER A 26 -0.55 17.61 -0.68
N LYS A 27 0.77 17.79 -0.64
CA LYS A 27 1.55 18.42 -1.73
C LYS A 27 1.35 17.70 -3.07
N VAL A 28 1.14 16.38 -3.03
CA VAL A 28 0.97 15.55 -4.22
C VAL A 28 -0.38 15.83 -4.89
N GLY A 29 -1.41 16.19 -4.12
CA GLY A 29 -2.72 16.58 -4.63
C GLY A 29 -2.71 17.83 -5.51
N PHE A 30 -1.70 18.71 -5.36
CA PHE A 30 -1.51 19.90 -6.23
C PHE A 30 -0.79 19.60 -7.55
N SER A 31 -0.38 18.34 -7.79
CA SER A 31 0.19 17.94 -9.06
C SER A 31 -0.86 18.07 -10.17
N ARG A 32 -0.49 18.67 -11.31
CA ARG A 32 -1.38 18.73 -12.50
C ARG A 32 -1.83 17.35 -13.03
N TYR A 33 -1.12 16.29 -12.64
CA TYR A 33 -1.41 14.91 -13.03
C TYR A 33 -2.33 14.19 -12.01
N CYS A 34 -2.62 14.81 -10.87
CA CYS A 34 -3.59 14.33 -9.90
C CYS A 34 -4.98 14.81 -10.32
N VAL A 35 -5.86 13.88 -10.68
CA VAL A 35 -7.23 14.21 -11.14
C VAL A 35 -8.25 14.22 -10.00
N ALA A 36 -7.92 13.55 -8.89
CA ALA A 36 -8.76 13.50 -7.70
C ALA A 36 -7.92 13.27 -6.45
N VAL A 37 -8.34 13.87 -5.34
CA VAL A 37 -7.81 13.55 -4.01
C VAL A 37 -8.90 12.78 -3.27
N VAL A 38 -8.53 11.61 -2.73
CA VAL A 38 -9.39 10.72 -1.96
C VAL A 38 -8.98 10.85 -0.49
N PRO A 39 -9.77 11.53 0.36
CA PRO A 39 -9.49 11.60 1.78
C PRO A 39 -9.57 10.20 2.40
N THR A 40 -8.55 9.80 3.15
CA THR A 40 -8.53 8.53 3.88
C THR A 40 -8.02 8.76 5.31
N PRO A 41 -8.37 7.90 6.27
CA PRO A 41 -7.59 7.74 7.48
C PRO A 41 -6.11 7.47 7.21
N SER A 42 -5.30 7.58 8.26
CA SER A 42 -3.86 7.28 8.21
C SER A 42 -3.66 5.79 7.93
N TRP A 43 -2.86 5.47 6.91
CA TRP A 43 -2.48 4.08 6.62
C TRP A 43 -1.64 3.47 7.75
N VAL A 44 -1.01 4.29 8.59
CA VAL A 44 -0.21 3.84 9.74
C VAL A 44 -1.10 3.59 10.95
N ASP A 45 -1.98 4.55 11.27
CA ASP A 45 -2.75 4.52 12.52
C ASP A 45 -4.07 3.73 12.38
N ASP A 46 -4.69 3.76 11.20
CA ASP A 46 -5.94 3.05 10.91
C ASP A 46 -6.00 2.53 9.45
N PRO A 47 -5.16 1.53 9.12
CA PRO A 47 -5.08 0.97 7.77
C PRO A 47 -6.41 0.36 7.27
N GLU A 48 -7.21 -0.20 8.18
CA GLU A 48 -8.47 -0.85 7.82
C GLU A 48 -9.54 0.16 7.39
N ALA A 49 -9.64 1.28 8.12
CA ALA A 49 -10.53 2.37 7.72
C ALA A 49 -9.99 3.12 6.50
N ALA A 50 -8.66 3.25 6.36
CA ALA A 50 -8.05 3.78 5.14
C ALA A 50 -8.43 2.95 3.91
N LEU A 51 -8.32 1.61 3.98
CA LEU A 51 -8.74 0.73 2.91
C LEU A 51 -10.24 0.81 2.62
N ALA A 52 -11.07 0.85 3.67
CA ALA A 52 -12.52 0.99 3.52
C ALA A 52 -12.91 2.28 2.78
N ALA A 53 -12.24 3.40 3.07
CA ALA A 53 -12.47 4.66 2.38
C ALA A 53 -12.12 4.59 0.88
N VAL A 54 -11.03 3.89 0.53
CA VAL A 54 -10.66 3.67 -0.88
C VAL A 54 -11.66 2.76 -1.59
N ILE A 55 -12.14 1.70 -0.93
CA ILE A 55 -13.18 0.81 -1.48
C ILE A 55 -14.46 1.61 -1.73
N ALA A 56 -14.93 2.39 -0.75
CA ALA A 56 -16.13 3.23 -0.92
C ALA A 56 -15.99 4.24 -2.06
N TRP A 57 -14.80 4.83 -2.24
CA TRP A 57 -14.54 5.71 -3.38
C TRP A 57 -14.53 4.96 -4.72
N SER A 58 -14.03 3.72 -4.74
CA SER A 58 -13.94 2.89 -5.95
C SER A 58 -15.32 2.48 -6.49
N GLU A 59 -16.32 2.33 -5.62
CA GLU A 59 -17.70 2.01 -5.99
C GLU A 59 -18.38 3.13 -6.81
N GLN A 60 -17.87 4.36 -6.70
CA GLN A 60 -18.36 5.51 -7.47
C GLN A 60 -17.73 5.59 -8.86
N GLN A 61 -16.78 4.71 -9.17
CA GLN A 61 -16.07 4.70 -10.45
C GLN A 61 -16.76 3.79 -11.45
N ARG A 62 -16.64 4.13 -12.73
CA ARG A 62 -17.23 3.33 -13.84
C ARG A 62 -16.63 1.92 -13.92
N GLU A 63 -15.37 1.77 -13.56
CA GLU A 63 -14.68 0.49 -13.52
C GLU A 63 -13.77 0.41 -12.27
N PRO A 64 -13.48 -0.80 -11.76
CA PRO A 64 -12.57 -0.99 -10.64
C PRO A 64 -11.19 -0.37 -10.91
N PRO A 65 -10.78 0.68 -10.17
CA PRO A 65 -9.51 1.33 -10.38
C PRO A 65 -8.34 0.44 -9.92
N VAL A 66 -7.15 0.71 -10.46
CA VAL A 66 -5.93 0.00 -10.07
C VAL A 66 -5.36 0.63 -8.79
N LEU A 67 -5.20 -0.18 -7.74
CA LEU A 67 -4.56 0.24 -6.50
C LEU A 67 -3.03 0.07 -6.63
N PHE A 68 -2.31 1.19 -6.56
CA PHE A 68 -0.86 1.21 -6.42
C PHE A 68 -0.47 1.46 -4.96
N TYR A 69 -0.06 0.39 -4.27
CA TYR A 69 0.55 0.45 -2.94
C TYR A 69 2.03 0.86 -3.06
N GLN A 70 2.56 1.55 -2.04
CA GLN A 70 3.92 2.11 -2.07
C GLN A 70 4.72 1.90 -0.79
N GLY A 71 4.04 1.75 0.34
CA GLY A 71 4.67 1.56 1.64
C GLY A 71 4.24 0.25 2.28
N ASP A 72 4.96 -0.14 3.32
CA ASP A 72 4.67 -1.39 4.04
C ASP A 72 3.25 -1.41 4.63
N HIS A 73 2.78 -0.27 5.14
CA HIS A 73 1.46 -0.16 5.76
C HIS A 73 0.31 -0.31 4.77
N ASP A 74 0.39 0.37 3.61
CA ASP A 74 -0.66 0.27 2.59
C ASP A 74 -0.63 -1.09 1.87
N LEU A 75 0.55 -1.67 1.64
CA LEU A 75 0.71 -3.05 1.18
C LEU A 75 0.11 -4.06 2.15
N LEU A 76 0.39 -3.95 3.46
CA LEU A 76 -0.17 -4.86 4.46
C LEU A 76 -1.69 -4.72 4.55
N ALA A 77 -2.22 -3.49 4.52
CA ALA A 77 -3.66 -3.24 4.53
C ALA A 77 -4.34 -3.91 3.31
N ALA A 78 -3.80 -3.69 2.11
CA ALA A 78 -4.30 -4.32 0.88
C ALA A 78 -4.18 -5.84 0.92
N SER A 79 -3.04 -6.36 1.39
CA SER A 79 -2.78 -7.80 1.50
C SER A 79 -3.75 -8.50 2.47
N ARG A 80 -4.04 -7.90 3.62
CA ARG A 80 -4.98 -8.43 4.62
C ARG A 80 -6.43 -8.28 4.18
N GLY A 81 -6.76 -7.16 3.53
CA GLY A 81 -8.09 -6.86 3.00
C GLY A 81 -8.39 -7.42 1.61
N ARG A 82 -7.58 -8.34 1.09
CA ARG A 82 -7.66 -8.82 -0.31
C ARG A 82 -9.05 -9.30 -0.74
N GLU A 83 -9.78 -9.97 0.15
CA GLU A 83 -11.13 -10.46 -0.13
C GLU A 83 -12.13 -9.31 -0.21
N ARG A 84 -12.01 -8.32 0.66
CA ARG A 84 -12.86 -7.10 0.66
C ARG A 84 -12.60 -6.23 -0.55
N MET A 85 -11.38 -6.25 -1.09
CA MET A 85 -11.04 -5.52 -2.30
C MET A 85 -11.54 -6.19 -3.59
N ALA A 86 -11.84 -7.49 -3.55
CA ALA A 86 -12.19 -8.25 -4.73
C ALA A 86 -13.44 -7.64 -5.41
N GLY A 87 -13.32 -7.30 -6.69
CA GLY A 87 -14.39 -6.66 -7.47
C GLY A 87 -14.46 -5.13 -7.34
N HIS A 88 -13.87 -4.54 -6.30
CA HIS A 88 -13.84 -3.09 -6.08
C HIS A 88 -12.55 -2.45 -6.59
N LEU A 89 -11.42 -3.14 -6.43
CA LEU A 89 -10.09 -2.66 -6.81
C LEU A 89 -9.32 -3.74 -7.58
N ARG A 90 -8.45 -3.30 -8.50
CA ARG A 90 -7.50 -4.18 -9.20
C ARG A 90 -6.12 -3.98 -8.61
N CYS A 91 -5.44 -5.06 -8.21
CA CYS A 91 -4.05 -4.99 -7.75
C CYS A 91 -3.36 -6.33 -7.97
N VAL A 92 -2.03 -6.29 -8.07
CA VAL A 92 -1.19 -7.49 -8.07
C VAL A 92 -0.67 -7.66 -6.65
N LEU A 93 -1.09 -8.72 -5.95
CA LEU A 93 -0.63 -9.01 -4.59
C LEU A 93 0.00 -10.40 -4.53
N PRO A 94 1.17 -10.54 -3.90
CA PRO A 94 1.69 -11.86 -3.54
C PRO A 94 0.78 -12.59 -2.52
N PRO A 95 1.04 -13.89 -2.27
CA PRO A 95 0.40 -14.61 -1.17
C PRO A 95 0.55 -13.86 0.16
N ALA A 96 -0.51 -13.82 0.97
CA ALA A 96 -0.54 -13.02 2.19
C ALA A 96 0.62 -13.34 3.14
N GLU A 97 0.90 -14.62 3.36
CA GLU A 97 2.01 -15.07 4.20
C GLU A 97 3.37 -14.59 3.68
N LEU A 98 3.56 -14.52 2.36
CA LEU A 98 4.81 -14.00 1.80
C LEU A 98 4.96 -12.51 2.10
N VAL A 99 3.90 -11.72 1.91
CA VAL A 99 3.92 -10.28 2.25
C VAL A 99 4.24 -10.09 3.73
N GLU A 100 3.57 -10.82 4.61
CA GLU A 100 3.80 -10.79 6.06
C GLU A 100 5.24 -11.17 6.44
N ASN A 101 5.81 -12.17 5.77
CA ASN A 101 7.20 -12.59 5.99
C ASN A 101 8.22 -11.56 5.50
N LEU A 102 7.94 -10.83 4.43
CA LEU A 102 8.90 -9.89 3.84
C LEU A 102 8.88 -8.52 4.53
N VAL A 103 7.74 -8.08 5.06
CA VAL A 103 7.61 -6.78 5.72
C VAL A 103 8.12 -6.79 7.15
N ASP A 104 7.84 -7.86 7.92
CA ASP A 104 8.35 -7.99 9.28
C ASP A 104 9.81 -8.45 9.28
N LYS A 105 10.72 -7.63 9.83
CA LYS A 105 12.16 -7.91 9.83
C LYS A 105 12.55 -9.20 10.56
N GLN A 106 11.84 -9.56 11.63
CA GLN A 106 12.10 -10.81 12.36
C GLN A 106 11.62 -12.01 11.55
N ARG A 107 10.42 -11.92 10.96
CA ARG A 107 9.89 -12.98 10.08
C ARG A 107 10.74 -13.15 8.83
N PHE A 108 11.23 -12.04 8.25
CA PHE A 108 12.11 -12.05 7.09
C PHE A 108 13.41 -12.79 7.38
N ALA A 109 14.05 -12.52 8.53
CA ALA A 109 15.28 -13.20 8.92
C ALA A 109 15.08 -14.73 9.00
N ALA A 110 14.01 -15.17 9.68
CA ALA A 110 13.67 -16.58 9.77
C ALA A 110 13.30 -17.19 8.40
N PHE A 111 12.59 -16.44 7.56
CA PHE A 111 12.23 -16.85 6.19
C PHE A 111 13.48 -17.04 5.32
N ALA A 112 14.42 -16.09 5.37
CA ALA A 112 15.66 -16.14 4.62
C ALA A 112 16.55 -17.33 5.03
N GLU A 113 16.65 -17.62 6.32
CA GLU A 113 17.38 -18.78 6.84
C GLU A 113 16.78 -20.10 6.33
N ARG A 114 15.45 -20.28 6.45
CA ARG A 114 14.75 -21.46 5.93
C ARG A 114 14.93 -21.66 4.43
N ARG A 115 15.03 -20.55 3.68
CA ARG A 115 15.22 -20.55 2.22
C ARG A 115 16.69 -20.52 1.79
N LYS A 116 17.64 -20.55 2.73
CA LYS A 116 19.09 -20.48 2.48
C LYS A 116 19.48 -19.29 1.59
N LEU A 117 18.84 -18.14 1.78
CA LEU A 117 19.15 -16.92 1.02
C LEU A 117 20.49 -16.32 1.50
N PRO A 118 21.29 -15.71 0.60
CA PRO A 118 22.55 -15.07 0.95
C PRO A 118 22.30 -13.72 1.63
N VAL A 119 21.90 -13.74 2.90
CA VAL A 119 21.61 -12.54 3.71
C VAL A 119 22.69 -12.31 4.77
N PRO A 120 22.89 -11.06 5.23
CA PRO A 120 23.78 -10.77 6.34
C PRO A 120 23.40 -11.52 7.62
N LEU A 121 24.41 -11.82 8.45
CA LEU A 121 24.21 -12.39 9.78
C LEU A 121 23.25 -11.51 10.59
N THR A 122 22.10 -12.08 10.98
CA THR A 122 21.06 -11.36 11.71
C THR A 122 20.99 -11.84 13.16
N ARG A 123 20.74 -10.91 14.08
CA ARG A 123 20.54 -11.19 15.51
C ARG A 123 19.30 -10.45 15.99
N THR A 124 18.38 -11.15 16.62
CA THR A 124 17.20 -10.55 17.25
C THR A 124 17.58 -10.03 18.63
N LEU A 125 17.36 -8.74 18.86
CA LEU A 125 17.55 -8.13 20.17
C LEU A 125 16.21 -8.18 20.92
N CYS A 126 16.20 -8.81 22.09
CA CYS A 126 15.07 -8.77 23.01
C CYS A 126 15.39 -7.80 24.14
N ARG A 127 14.42 -6.96 24.53
CA ARG A 127 14.58 -6.10 25.71
C ARG A 127 14.65 -7.02 26.94
N GLY A 128 15.68 -6.88 27.76
CA GLY A 128 15.77 -7.57 29.06
C GLY A 128 14.57 -7.22 29.93
N LYS A 129 14.10 -8.19 30.72
CA LYS A 129 13.02 -7.99 31.71
C LYS A 129 13.40 -6.94 32.73
#